data_AF-G0RE35-F1
#
_entry.id   AF-G0RE35-F1
#
_cell.length_a   1.000
_cell.length_b   1.000
_cell.length_c   1.000
_cell.angle_alpha   90.00
_cell.angle_beta   90.00
_cell.angle_gamma   90.00
#
_symmetry.space_group_name_H-M   'P 1'
#
loop_
_entity.id
_entity.type
_entity.pdbx_description
1 polymer ?
#
loop_
_entity_poly.entity_id
_entity_poly.type
_entity_poly.pdbx_seq_one_letter_code
_entity_poly.pdbx_strand_id
1 'polypeptide(L)'
;MPPKSRFTRLDAFTKTVDEARIRTTSGGIVTIVSLLVVVFLAWGEWTDYRRIVVHPELVVDKGRGERMDIHLNMTFPNMPCELLTLDVMDVSGEQQHGVAHGITKIRLQPAALGGGEIESKSLSQLHEKAEHLDPNYCGGCYGAIAPSTAQKPGCCNTCDEVREAYALASWAFGRGEGVEQCEREHYAERLDQQREEGCRIEGLLQVNKVIGNFHLAPGRSFSNGNMHVHDLKNYWDLPEGKSHDFTHIIHSLRFGPQLPDTVIERLGGKNTWSNHHLNPLDNTRQDTKDPNFNYMYFVKIVPTSYLPLGWEKRKPSTTNGGVTTFYSDGSIETHQYSVTSHKRSLMGGDDAKEGHPERLHARNGIPGVFFSYDISPMKVINREERAKTFLGFLSGLCAIVGGTLTVAAAVDRGLFEGATRLKKLRSKDQ
;
A
#
# COMPACT_ATOMS: atom_id res chain seq x y z
N MET A 1 29.86 -28.40 -66.54
CA MET A 1 30.09 -28.26 -65.09
C MET A 1 29.55 -26.90 -64.67
N PRO A 2 28.60 -26.81 -63.71
CA PRO A 2 28.13 -25.50 -63.27
C PRO A 2 29.25 -24.77 -62.52
N PRO A 3 29.32 -23.43 -62.63
CA PRO A 3 30.39 -22.64 -62.03
C PRO A 3 30.37 -22.81 -60.51
N LYS A 4 31.50 -23.25 -59.94
CA LYS A 4 31.66 -23.39 -58.49
C LYS A 4 31.53 -22.01 -57.84
N SER A 5 30.42 -21.82 -57.14
CA SER A 5 30.14 -20.63 -56.32
C SER A 5 31.27 -20.37 -55.32
N ARG A 6 31.73 -19.11 -55.21
CA ARG A 6 32.80 -18.67 -54.30
C ARG A 6 32.52 -19.02 -52.82
N PHE A 7 31.27 -19.29 -52.46
CA PHE A 7 30.88 -19.74 -51.12
C PHE A 7 31.34 -21.16 -50.77
N THR A 8 31.69 -21.99 -51.76
CA THR A 8 32.24 -23.35 -51.50
C THR A 8 33.62 -23.34 -50.84
N ARG A 9 34.31 -22.19 -50.79
CA ARG A 9 35.59 -22.02 -50.09
C ARG A 9 35.44 -21.66 -48.61
N LEU A 10 34.23 -21.32 -48.17
CA LEU A 10 33.90 -21.05 -46.76
C LEU A 10 33.26 -22.27 -46.07
N ASP A 11 33.24 -23.42 -46.74
CA ASP A 11 32.73 -24.68 -46.23
C ASP A 11 33.76 -25.32 -45.27
N ALA A 12 33.60 -25.07 -43.97
CA ALA A 12 34.49 -25.57 -42.91
C ALA A 12 34.21 -27.03 -42.52
N PHE A 13 33.19 -27.67 -43.11
CA PHE A 13 32.79 -29.02 -42.74
C PHE A 13 33.39 -30.06 -43.68
N THR A 14 34.13 -31.02 -43.13
CA THR A 14 34.68 -32.15 -43.90
C THR A 14 33.54 -33.03 -44.40
N LYS A 15 33.38 -33.16 -45.72
CA LYS A 15 32.39 -34.07 -46.31
C LYS A 15 32.80 -35.51 -46.05
N THR A 16 32.13 -36.19 -45.14
CA THR A 16 32.30 -37.63 -44.92
C THR A 16 31.71 -38.38 -46.10
N VAL A 17 32.48 -39.28 -46.71
CA VAL A 17 32.01 -40.18 -47.78
C VAL A 17 30.85 -41.03 -47.28
N ASP A 18 29.71 -40.99 -47.98
CA ASP A 18 28.47 -41.70 -47.62
C ASP A 18 28.63 -43.23 -47.56
N GLU A 19 29.70 -43.78 -48.15
CA GLU A 19 29.95 -45.22 -48.27
C GLU A 19 30.44 -45.93 -47.00
N ALA A 20 30.76 -45.21 -45.91
CA ALA A 20 31.23 -45.81 -44.65
C ALA A 20 30.22 -45.76 -43.49
N ARG A 21 28.94 -45.43 -43.74
CA ARG A 21 27.91 -45.33 -42.69
C ARG A 21 27.09 -46.62 -42.56
N ILE A 22 27.53 -47.54 -41.71
CA ILE A 22 26.77 -48.76 -41.39
C ILE A 22 25.52 -48.37 -40.58
N ARG A 23 24.32 -48.64 -41.12
CA ARG A 23 23.04 -48.42 -40.42
C ARG A 23 22.77 -49.61 -39.49
N THR A 24 22.63 -49.35 -38.19
CA THR A 24 22.32 -50.36 -37.17
C THR A 24 20.92 -50.13 -36.60
N THR A 25 20.21 -51.21 -36.22
CA THR A 25 18.90 -51.12 -35.55
C THR A 25 19.00 -50.44 -34.18
N SER A 26 20.10 -50.66 -33.46
CA SER A 26 20.43 -49.98 -32.20
C SER A 26 20.62 -48.48 -32.40
N GLY A 27 21.32 -48.05 -33.46
CA GLY A 27 21.52 -46.64 -33.79
C GLY A 27 20.21 -45.93 -34.13
N GLY A 28 19.26 -46.64 -34.75
CA GLY A 28 17.89 -46.14 -34.98
C GLY A 28 17.15 -45.83 -33.68
N ILE A 29 17.20 -46.73 -32.70
CA ILE A 29 16.59 -46.54 -31.38
C ILE A 29 17.26 -45.38 -30.63
N VAL A 30 18.59 -45.33 -30.60
CA VAL A 30 19.36 -44.23 -29.97
C VAL A 30 18.98 -42.89 -30.60
N THR A 31 18.81 -42.83 -31.93
CA THR A 31 18.41 -41.60 -32.64
C THR A 31 17.00 -41.15 -32.24
N ILE A 32 16.04 -42.07 -32.15
CA ILE A 32 14.66 -41.76 -31.73
C ILE A 32 14.63 -41.23 -30.30
N VAL A 33 15.31 -41.90 -29.37
CA VAL A 33 15.41 -41.47 -27.96
C VAL A 33 16.08 -40.10 -27.87
N SER A 34 17.17 -39.89 -28.62
CA SER A 34 17.89 -38.62 -28.65
C SER A 34 17.01 -37.48 -29.17
N LEU A 35 16.19 -37.73 -30.20
CA LEU A 35 15.25 -36.74 -30.73
C LEU A 35 14.17 -36.37 -29.70
N LEU A 36 13.62 -37.35 -28.97
CA LEU A 36 12.67 -37.08 -27.88
C LEU A 36 13.29 -36.23 -26.76
N VAL A 37 14.53 -36.54 -26.38
CA VAL A 37 15.28 -35.76 -25.37
C VAL A 37 15.54 -34.34 -25.86
N VAL A 38 15.97 -34.16 -27.11
CA VAL A 38 16.18 -32.82 -27.70
C VAL A 38 14.88 -32.02 -27.68
N VAL A 39 13.74 -32.61 -28.08
CA VAL A 39 12.44 -31.93 -28.07
C VAL A 39 12.04 -31.55 -26.65
N PHE A 40 12.20 -32.45 -25.68
CA PHE A 40 11.88 -32.19 -24.27
C PHE A 40 12.74 -31.05 -23.69
N LEU A 41 14.06 -31.09 -23.89
CA LEU A 41 14.97 -30.05 -23.41
C LEU A 41 14.76 -28.72 -24.14
N ALA A 42 14.51 -28.73 -25.45
CA ALA A 42 14.20 -27.53 -26.21
C ALA A 42 12.87 -26.90 -25.76
N TRP A 43 11.88 -27.73 -25.39
CA TRP A 43 10.66 -27.24 -24.76
C TRP A 43 10.95 -26.58 -23.41
N GLY A 44 11.80 -27.21 -22.59
CA GLY A 44 12.30 -26.63 -21.34
C GLY A 44 12.97 -25.25 -21.56
N GLU A 45 13.90 -25.18 -22.50
CA GLU A 45 14.61 -23.94 -22.87
C GLU A 45 13.66 -22.86 -23.39
N TRP A 46 12.61 -23.25 -24.14
CA TRP A 46 11.55 -22.35 -24.60
C TRP A 46 10.64 -21.86 -23.46
N THR A 47 10.31 -22.72 -22.49
CA THR A 47 9.56 -22.31 -21.30
C THR A 47 10.35 -21.33 -20.45
N ASP A 48 11.65 -21.58 -20.27
CA ASP A 48 12.55 -20.71 -19.51
C ASP A 48 12.78 -19.37 -20.20
N TYR A 49 12.97 -19.36 -21.53
CA TYR A 49 13.05 -18.12 -22.31
C TYR A 49 11.81 -17.23 -22.20
N ARG A 50 10.62 -17.84 -22.10
CA ARG A 50 9.35 -17.12 -21.92
C ARG A 50 9.02 -16.79 -20.47
N ARG A 51 9.85 -17.22 -19.52
CA ARG A 51 9.65 -16.93 -18.10
C ARG A 51 9.96 -15.46 -17.82
N ILE A 52 9.00 -14.79 -17.20
CA ILE A 52 9.16 -13.43 -16.70
C ILE A 52 9.61 -13.53 -15.24
N VAL A 53 10.67 -12.82 -14.91
CA VAL A 53 11.21 -12.71 -13.56
C VAL A 53 11.24 -11.24 -13.16
N VAL A 54 11.10 -10.97 -11.87
CA VAL A 54 11.21 -9.60 -11.34
C VAL A 54 12.60 -9.42 -10.75
N HIS A 55 13.31 -8.40 -11.22
CA HIS A 55 14.59 -7.99 -10.68
C HIS A 55 14.40 -6.72 -9.83
N PRO A 56 14.50 -6.82 -8.49
CA PRO A 56 14.45 -5.65 -7.62
C PRO A 56 15.78 -4.90 -7.66
N GLU A 57 15.72 -3.63 -8.01
CA GLU A 57 16.86 -2.70 -7.99
C GLU A 57 16.62 -1.63 -6.94
N LEU A 58 17.67 -1.27 -6.20
CA LEU A 58 17.59 -0.17 -5.26
C LEU A 58 18.22 1.08 -5.87
N VAL A 59 17.44 2.16 -5.95
CA VAL A 59 17.87 3.44 -6.52
C VAL A 59 17.58 4.58 -5.56
N VAL A 60 18.23 5.72 -5.77
CA VAL A 60 17.91 6.95 -5.04
C VAL A 60 16.63 7.55 -5.63
N ASP A 61 15.68 7.90 -4.77
CA ASP A 61 14.49 8.61 -5.19
C ASP A 61 14.83 10.06 -5.59
N LYS A 62 14.43 10.43 -6.81
CA LYS A 62 14.68 11.76 -7.39
C LYS A 62 13.39 12.55 -7.59
N GLY A 63 12.25 12.01 -7.16
CA GLY A 63 10.97 12.71 -7.18
C GLY A 63 11.03 14.00 -6.37
N ARG A 64 10.44 15.09 -6.88
CA ARG A 64 10.36 16.38 -6.18
C ARG A 64 8.94 16.93 -6.28
N GLY A 65 8.40 17.38 -5.15
CA GLY A 65 7.05 17.99 -5.10
C GLY A 65 5.94 17.01 -5.48
N GLU A 66 6.16 15.71 -5.32
CA GLU A 66 5.15 14.69 -5.56
C GLU A 66 4.18 14.66 -4.38
N ARG A 67 2.94 14.24 -4.65
CA ARG A 67 1.94 13.93 -3.62
C ARG A 67 1.86 12.42 -3.42
N MET A 68 1.49 12.03 -2.22
CA MET A 68 1.29 10.65 -1.82
C MET A 68 -0.12 10.48 -1.26
N ASP A 69 -0.69 9.34 -1.60
CA ASP A 69 -2.03 8.95 -1.19
C ASP A 69 -1.94 8.01 0.01
N ILE A 70 -2.65 8.31 1.10
CA ILE A 70 -2.75 7.48 2.30
C ILE A 70 -4.17 6.94 2.34
N HIS A 71 -4.31 5.61 2.24
CA HIS A 71 -5.59 4.97 2.46
C HIS A 71 -5.66 4.44 3.88
N LEU A 72 -6.71 4.81 4.59
CA LEU A 72 -6.93 4.39 5.97
C LEU A 72 -8.35 3.84 6.14
N ASN A 73 -8.48 2.81 6.97
CA ASN A 73 -9.74 2.27 7.46
C ASN A 73 -9.53 1.84 8.91
N MET A 74 -10.09 2.62 9.84
CA MET A 74 -9.89 2.45 11.27
C MET A 74 -11.21 2.58 12.03
N THR A 75 -11.40 1.75 13.05
CA THR A 75 -12.57 1.79 13.92
C THR A 75 -12.17 2.17 15.33
N PHE A 76 -12.91 3.09 15.94
CA PHE A 76 -12.80 3.54 17.32
C PHE A 76 -14.11 3.18 18.04
N PRO A 77 -14.16 2.08 18.81
CA PRO A 77 -15.42 1.58 19.38
C PRO A 77 -16.06 2.48 20.44
N ASN A 78 -15.25 3.26 21.17
CA ASN A 78 -15.68 4.07 22.32
C ASN A 78 -15.52 5.58 22.07
N MET A 79 -15.53 5.99 20.80
CA MET A 79 -15.34 7.38 20.39
C MET A 79 -16.33 7.80 19.29
N PRO A 80 -17.16 8.83 19.51
CA PRO A 80 -18.11 9.28 18.51
C PRO A 80 -17.45 10.05 17.36
N CYS A 81 -18.05 9.94 16.17
CA CYS A 81 -17.55 10.60 14.97
C CYS A 81 -17.56 12.14 15.05
N GLU A 82 -18.48 12.71 15.83
CA GLU A 82 -18.58 14.17 16.03
C GLU A 82 -17.41 14.73 16.85
N LEU A 83 -16.84 13.92 17.76
CA LEU A 83 -15.68 14.31 18.57
C LEU A 83 -14.35 13.96 17.91
N LEU A 84 -14.30 12.92 17.07
CA LEU A 84 -13.06 12.47 16.46
C LEU A 84 -12.67 13.35 15.28
N THR A 85 -11.50 13.97 15.30
CA THR A 85 -10.94 14.72 14.16
C THR A 85 -9.70 14.05 13.61
N LEU A 86 -9.47 14.22 12.30
CA LEU A 86 -8.27 13.79 11.60
C LEU A 86 -7.57 15.05 11.10
N ASP A 87 -6.36 15.29 11.60
CA ASP A 87 -5.52 16.37 11.08
C ASP A 87 -4.24 15.82 10.49
N VAL A 88 -3.67 16.60 9.59
CA VAL A 88 -2.41 16.33 8.93
C VAL A 88 -1.51 17.54 9.07
N MET A 89 -0.24 17.31 9.40
CA MET A 89 0.77 18.35 9.42
C MET A 89 2.05 17.84 8.76
N ASP A 90 2.68 18.67 7.94
CA ASP A 90 3.96 18.34 7.34
C ASP A 90 5.09 19.28 7.80
N VAL A 91 6.34 18.88 7.55
CA VAL A 91 7.52 19.69 7.90
C VAL A 91 7.64 20.99 7.10
N SER A 92 6.86 21.16 6.04
CA SER A 92 6.81 22.41 5.28
C SER A 92 5.92 23.46 5.96
N GLY A 93 5.19 23.06 7.00
CA GLY A 93 4.22 23.91 7.71
C GLY A 93 2.84 23.88 7.07
N GLU A 94 2.61 23.01 6.08
CA GLU A 94 1.26 22.77 5.58
C GLU A 94 0.49 21.99 6.65
N GLN A 95 -0.68 22.51 7.02
CA GLN A 95 -1.57 21.90 7.99
C GLN A 95 -2.96 21.81 7.37
N GLN A 96 -3.57 20.63 7.44
CA GLN A 96 -4.95 20.41 7.03
C GLN A 96 -5.73 19.97 8.26
N HIS A 97 -6.56 20.88 8.79
CA HIS A 97 -7.40 20.65 9.96
C HIS A 97 -8.70 19.94 9.55
N GLY A 98 -9.10 18.93 10.33
CA GLY A 98 -10.40 18.28 10.16
C GLY A 98 -10.68 17.80 8.74
N VAL A 99 -9.72 17.11 8.11
CA VAL A 99 -9.78 16.75 6.68
C VAL A 99 -11.06 16.00 6.35
N ALA A 100 -11.95 16.67 5.62
CA ALA A 100 -13.24 16.11 5.20
C ALA A 100 -13.22 15.56 3.76
N HIS A 101 -12.28 16.01 2.92
CA HIS A 101 -12.19 15.57 1.53
C HIS A 101 -11.58 14.18 1.43
N GLY A 102 -12.30 13.24 0.80
CA GLY A 102 -11.84 11.87 0.59
C GLY A 102 -11.97 10.94 1.80
N ILE A 103 -12.41 11.45 2.95
CA ILE A 103 -12.61 10.71 4.20
C ILE A 103 -14.09 10.65 4.55
N THR A 104 -14.56 9.44 4.87
CA THR A 104 -15.92 9.17 5.32
C THR A 104 -15.88 8.72 6.78
N LYS A 105 -16.69 9.36 7.61
CA LYS A 105 -16.95 8.91 8.99
C LYS A 105 -18.28 8.17 9.04
N ILE A 106 -18.25 6.94 9.55
CA ILE A 106 -19.40 6.05 9.67
C ILE A 106 -19.67 5.87 11.16
N ARG A 107 -20.87 6.26 11.60
CA ARG A 107 -21.31 6.08 12.99
C ARG A 107 -21.54 4.60 13.27
N LEU A 108 -21.07 4.15 14.43
CA LEU A 108 -21.23 2.78 14.89
C LEU A 108 -22.08 2.76 16.14
N GLN A 109 -22.91 1.73 16.27
CA GLN A 109 -23.61 1.47 17.52
C GLN A 109 -22.62 1.27 18.67
N PRO A 110 -23.04 1.51 19.93
CA PRO A 110 -22.21 1.26 21.09
C PRO A 110 -21.55 -0.13 21.05
N ALA A 111 -20.29 -0.21 21.44
CA ALA A 111 -19.54 -1.47 21.45
C ALA A 111 -20.24 -2.56 22.29
N ALA A 112 -20.95 -2.17 23.35
CA ALA A 112 -21.76 -3.06 24.19
C ALA A 112 -22.93 -3.73 23.44
N LEU A 113 -23.41 -3.13 22.35
CA LEU A 113 -24.52 -3.62 21.52
C LEU A 113 -24.04 -4.35 20.25
N GLY A 114 -22.73 -4.56 20.10
CA GLY A 114 -22.14 -5.31 18.98
C GLY A 114 -21.48 -4.45 17.90
N GLY A 115 -21.50 -3.11 18.01
CA GLY A 115 -20.69 -2.23 17.17
C GLY A 115 -21.09 -2.15 15.69
N GLY A 116 -22.34 -2.48 15.35
CA GLY A 116 -22.83 -2.46 13.97
C GLY A 116 -22.86 -1.05 13.37
N GLU A 117 -22.74 -0.94 12.05
CA GLU A 117 -22.86 0.32 11.33
C GLU A 117 -24.29 0.86 11.41
N ILE A 118 -24.43 2.14 11.74
CA ILE A 118 -25.71 2.85 11.70
C ILE A 118 -25.90 3.35 10.27
N GLU A 119 -26.97 2.92 9.58
CA GLU A 119 -27.22 3.23 8.16
C GLU A 119 -27.11 4.75 7.86
N SER A 120 -26.29 5.10 6.85
CA SER A 120 -26.05 6.48 6.40
C SER A 120 -27.27 7.19 5.81
N LYS A 121 -28.35 6.46 5.47
CA LYS A 121 -29.60 7.02 4.94
C LYS A 121 -30.37 7.86 5.96
N SER A 122 -30.19 7.65 7.26
CA SER A 122 -30.74 8.52 8.31
C SER A 122 -29.90 9.79 8.53
N LEU A 123 -28.78 9.93 7.84
CA LEU A 123 -27.75 10.94 8.11
C LEU A 123 -27.74 12.07 7.07
N SER A 124 -28.17 11.79 5.84
CA SER A 124 -28.61 12.82 4.88
C SER A 124 -29.87 13.58 5.32
N GLN A 125 -30.59 13.08 6.33
CA GLN A 125 -31.67 13.79 7.03
C GLN A 125 -31.17 14.62 8.23
N LEU A 126 -29.91 14.43 8.69
CA LEU A 126 -29.32 15.18 9.82
C LEU A 126 -28.55 16.42 9.38
N HIS A 127 -28.18 16.49 8.10
CA HIS A 127 -27.91 17.76 7.40
C HIS A 127 -29.12 18.11 6.54
N GLU A 128 -30.32 18.17 7.15
CA GLU A 128 -31.36 19.03 6.60
C GLU A 128 -30.75 20.45 6.57
N LYS A 129 -30.20 20.81 5.40
CA LYS A 129 -29.91 22.21 5.05
C LYS A 129 -31.13 22.97 5.50
N ALA A 130 -30.98 23.88 6.47
CA ALA A 130 -32.07 24.62 7.06
C ALA A 130 -33.09 25.04 5.98
N GLU A 131 -34.16 24.26 5.82
CA GLU A 131 -34.98 24.29 4.58
C GLU A 131 -35.82 25.57 4.49
N HIS A 132 -35.71 26.46 5.47
CA HIS A 132 -36.55 27.63 5.63
C HIS A 132 -35.82 28.89 6.15
N LEU A 133 -34.50 29.03 5.93
CA LEU A 133 -33.84 30.31 6.22
C LEU A 133 -34.09 31.31 5.08
N ASP A 134 -34.42 32.55 5.46
CA ASP A 134 -34.58 33.66 4.52
C ASP A 134 -33.29 33.81 3.67
N PRO A 135 -33.39 34.01 2.35
CA PRO A 135 -32.24 34.31 1.50
C PRO A 135 -31.37 35.49 1.98
N ASN A 136 -31.90 36.39 2.81
CA ASN A 136 -31.20 37.51 3.43
C ASN A 136 -30.74 37.24 4.88
N TYR A 137 -31.04 36.06 5.44
CA TYR A 137 -30.57 35.70 6.78
C TYR A 137 -29.03 35.68 6.83
N CYS A 138 -28.49 36.34 7.86
CA CYS A 138 -27.07 36.41 8.16
C CYS A 138 -26.92 36.18 9.66
N GLY A 139 -26.59 34.96 10.05
CA GLY A 139 -26.35 34.63 11.46
C GLY A 139 -25.06 35.26 11.98
N GLY A 140 -25.06 35.63 13.25
CA GLY A 140 -23.90 36.23 13.91
C GLY A 140 -22.80 35.20 14.20
N CYS A 141 -21.53 35.59 14.08
CA CYS A 141 -20.38 34.78 14.46
C CYS A 141 -19.90 35.03 15.91
N TYR A 142 -20.72 35.71 16.73
CA TYR A 142 -20.49 35.93 18.17
C TYR A 142 -19.10 36.49 18.53
N GLY A 143 -18.63 37.48 17.77
CA GLY A 143 -17.33 38.14 17.98
C GLY A 143 -16.16 37.48 17.26
N ALA A 144 -16.33 36.29 16.68
CA ALA A 144 -15.36 35.67 15.80
C ALA A 144 -15.50 36.18 14.35
N ILE A 145 -14.42 36.09 13.58
CA ILE A 145 -14.41 36.44 12.15
C ILE A 145 -15.03 35.29 11.37
N ALA A 146 -15.98 35.58 10.49
CA ALA A 146 -16.61 34.57 9.64
C ALA A 146 -15.57 33.82 8.79
N PRO A 147 -15.65 32.48 8.68
CA PRO A 147 -14.68 31.72 7.92
C PRO A 147 -14.86 31.96 6.42
N SER A 148 -13.78 31.82 5.65
CA SER A 148 -13.82 31.99 4.18
C SER A 148 -14.63 30.91 3.45
N THR A 149 -14.88 29.79 4.13
CA THR A 149 -15.68 28.63 3.71
C THR A 149 -17.18 28.83 3.94
N ALA A 150 -17.59 29.89 4.65
CA ALA A 150 -18.98 30.16 4.96
C ALA A 150 -19.83 30.34 3.68
N GLN A 151 -21.08 29.90 3.74
CA GLN A 151 -22.02 30.02 2.60
C GLN A 151 -22.24 31.47 2.17
N LYS A 152 -22.16 32.42 3.11
CA LYS A 152 -22.25 33.86 2.84
C LYS A 152 -21.07 34.57 3.48
N PRO A 153 -20.32 35.40 2.71
CA PRO A 153 -19.20 36.15 3.26
C PRO A 153 -19.64 37.04 4.44
N GLY A 154 -18.97 36.91 5.58
CA GLY A 154 -19.24 37.73 6.78
C GLY A 154 -20.38 37.23 7.67
N CYS A 155 -21.02 36.10 7.34
CA CYS A 155 -22.10 35.52 8.13
C CYS A 155 -21.74 34.10 8.58
N CYS A 156 -22.24 33.69 9.75
CA CYS A 156 -22.21 32.31 10.20
C CYS A 156 -23.66 31.82 10.30
N ASN A 157 -24.13 31.08 9.30
CA ASN A 157 -25.50 30.62 9.20
C ASN A 157 -25.72 29.25 9.83
N THR A 158 -24.69 28.39 9.87
CA THR A 158 -24.77 27.06 10.47
C THR A 158 -23.99 26.98 11.78
N CYS A 159 -24.34 26.02 12.63
CA CYS A 159 -23.57 25.75 13.86
C CYS A 159 -22.10 25.43 13.52
N ASP A 160 -21.88 24.72 12.41
CA ASP A 160 -20.54 24.35 11.98
C ASP A 160 -19.68 25.54 11.54
N GLU A 161 -20.28 26.53 10.88
CA GLU A 161 -19.62 27.79 10.49
C GLU A 161 -19.23 28.60 11.74
N VAL A 162 -20.08 28.65 12.78
CA VAL A 162 -19.74 29.32 14.05
C VAL A 162 -18.59 28.58 14.75
N ARG A 163 -18.63 27.24 14.80
CA ARG A 163 -17.56 26.41 15.36
C ARG A 163 -16.23 26.61 14.64
N GLU A 164 -16.26 26.70 13.32
CA GLU A 164 -15.08 27.00 12.51
C GLU A 164 -14.55 28.41 12.80
N ALA A 165 -15.43 29.42 12.91
CA ALA A 165 -15.04 30.77 13.29
C ALA A 165 -14.34 30.82 14.67
N TYR A 166 -14.86 30.08 15.64
CA TYR A 166 -14.27 29.98 16.98
C TYR A 166 -12.92 29.26 16.96
N ALA A 167 -12.80 28.18 16.18
CA ALA A 167 -11.53 27.49 16.00
C ALA A 167 -10.47 28.42 15.36
N LEU A 168 -10.83 29.19 14.34
CA LEU A 168 -9.95 30.20 13.74
C LEU A 168 -9.54 31.29 14.73
N ALA A 169 -10.43 31.65 15.66
CA ALA A 169 -10.14 32.58 16.74
C ALA A 169 -9.36 31.95 17.91
N SER A 170 -9.06 30.64 17.86
CA SER A 170 -8.47 29.86 18.95
C SER A 170 -9.30 29.89 20.25
N TRP A 171 -10.62 29.89 20.11
CA TRP A 171 -11.57 29.91 21.22
C TRP A 171 -12.20 28.53 21.42
N ALA A 172 -12.34 28.12 22.69
CA ALA A 172 -13.09 26.92 23.03
C ALA A 172 -14.58 27.15 22.77
N PHE A 173 -15.24 26.20 22.11
CA PHE A 173 -16.65 26.32 21.73
C PHE A 173 -17.57 25.59 22.73
N GLY A 174 -17.11 24.46 23.28
CA GLY A 174 -17.92 23.63 24.17
C GLY A 174 -19.19 23.10 23.48
N ARG A 175 -20.34 23.20 24.18
CA ARG A 175 -21.63 22.64 23.75
C ARG A 175 -22.48 23.56 22.87
N GLY A 176 -21.99 24.77 22.54
CA GLY A 176 -22.73 25.74 21.73
C GLY A 176 -23.89 26.43 22.45
N GLU A 177 -23.83 26.52 23.78
CA GLU A 177 -24.84 27.22 24.59
C GLU A 177 -24.87 28.72 24.24
N GLY A 178 -26.06 29.29 23.99
CA GLY A 178 -26.21 30.70 23.64
C GLY A 178 -25.90 31.02 22.17
N VAL A 179 -25.72 30.00 21.33
CA VAL A 179 -25.54 30.13 19.87
C VAL A 179 -26.81 29.65 19.17
N GLU A 180 -27.56 30.57 18.57
CA GLU A 180 -28.87 30.34 17.93
C GLU A 180 -28.79 29.22 16.90
N GLN A 181 -27.74 29.20 16.09
CA GLN A 181 -27.52 28.23 15.03
C GLN A 181 -27.34 26.82 15.60
N CYS A 182 -26.69 26.68 16.75
CA CYS A 182 -26.43 25.39 17.39
C CYS A 182 -27.63 24.87 18.17
N GLU A 183 -28.39 25.76 18.81
CA GLU A 183 -29.66 25.42 19.45
C GLU A 183 -30.69 24.97 18.41
N ARG A 184 -30.80 25.70 17.28
CA ARG A 184 -31.68 25.34 16.16
C ARG A 184 -31.31 24.02 15.50
N GLU A 185 -30.02 23.73 15.40
CA GLU A 185 -29.52 22.48 14.82
C GLU A 185 -29.38 21.34 15.85
N HIS A 186 -29.88 21.55 17.09
CA HIS A 186 -29.84 20.58 18.18
C HIS A 186 -28.45 19.96 18.39
N TYR A 187 -27.40 20.79 18.35
CA TYR A 187 -26.02 20.32 18.41
C TYR A 187 -25.70 19.59 19.72
N ALA A 188 -26.12 20.15 20.85
CA ALA A 188 -25.87 19.57 22.17
C ALA A 188 -26.58 18.22 22.34
N GLU A 189 -27.82 18.11 21.88
CA GLU A 189 -28.61 16.88 21.93
C GLU A 189 -28.03 15.81 21.01
N ARG A 190 -27.59 16.18 19.80
CA ARG A 190 -26.89 15.26 18.89
C ARG A 190 -25.59 14.76 19.50
N LEU A 191 -24.84 15.62 20.17
CA LEU A 191 -23.62 15.24 20.86
C LEU A 191 -23.95 14.21 21.95
N ASP A 192 -24.94 14.48 22.80
CA ASP A 192 -25.36 13.59 23.89
C ASP A 192 -25.84 12.22 23.41
N GLN A 193 -26.64 12.18 22.33
CA GLN A 193 -27.10 10.92 21.74
C GLN A 193 -25.94 10.06 21.22
N GLN A 194 -24.87 10.68 20.74
CA GLN A 194 -23.72 10.00 20.16
C GLN A 194 -22.66 9.61 21.19
N ARG A 195 -22.75 10.03 22.46
CA ARG A 195 -21.67 9.82 23.46
C ARG A 195 -21.24 8.37 23.66
N GLU A 196 -22.13 7.42 23.41
CA GLU A 196 -21.85 5.99 23.60
C GLU A 196 -21.52 5.27 22.28
N GLU A 197 -21.58 5.99 21.16
CA GLU A 197 -21.32 5.45 19.84
C GLU A 197 -19.83 5.29 19.56
N GLY A 198 -19.54 4.43 18.60
CA GLY A 198 -18.23 4.33 17.98
C GLY A 198 -18.16 5.08 16.66
N CYS A 199 -16.96 5.19 16.12
CA CYS A 199 -16.72 5.77 14.82
C CYS A 199 -15.80 4.89 13.98
N ARG A 200 -16.19 4.64 12.73
CA ARG A 200 -15.29 4.11 11.70
C ARG A 200 -14.91 5.23 10.75
N ILE A 201 -13.62 5.44 10.57
CA ILE A 201 -13.08 6.41 9.62
C ILE A 201 -12.44 5.62 8.49
N GLU A 202 -12.91 5.85 7.28
CA GLU A 202 -12.33 5.24 6.08
C GLU A 202 -12.22 6.23 4.93
N GLY A 203 -11.17 6.11 4.14
CA GLY A 203 -11.03 6.91 2.94
C GLY A 203 -9.60 7.09 2.46
N LEU A 204 -9.42 8.13 1.66
CA LEU A 204 -8.19 8.53 1.01
C LEU A 204 -7.81 9.93 1.48
N LEU A 205 -6.60 10.04 2.02
CA LEU A 205 -5.97 11.29 2.38
C LEU A 205 -4.83 11.58 1.40
N GLN A 206 -4.85 12.75 0.76
CA GLN A 206 -3.78 13.17 -0.15
C GLN A 206 -2.84 14.16 0.55
N VAL A 207 -1.56 13.78 0.68
CA VAL A 207 -0.54 14.57 1.37
C VAL A 207 0.65 14.87 0.47
N ASN A 208 1.46 15.86 0.83
CA ASN A 208 2.76 16.04 0.22
C ASN A 208 3.68 14.86 0.57
N LYS A 209 4.48 14.41 -0.40
CA LYS A 209 5.49 13.36 -0.20
C LYS A 209 6.72 13.93 0.51
N VAL A 210 6.54 14.33 1.76
CA VAL A 210 7.58 14.83 2.67
C VAL A 210 7.35 14.22 4.06
N ILE A 211 8.26 14.45 4.99
CA ILE A 211 8.08 14.03 6.38
C ILE A 211 6.87 14.74 6.97
N GLY A 212 6.02 14.01 7.68
CA GLY A 212 4.82 14.58 8.29
C GLY A 212 4.23 13.70 9.37
N ASN A 213 3.11 14.16 9.90
CA ASN A 213 2.27 13.37 10.76
C ASN A 213 0.80 13.52 10.35
N PHE A 214 0.02 12.50 10.66
CA PHE A 214 -1.41 12.64 10.75
C PHE A 214 -1.85 12.02 12.07
N HIS A 215 -2.85 12.60 12.70
CA HIS A 215 -3.31 12.12 14.00
C HIS A 215 -4.82 12.21 14.12
N LEU A 216 -5.34 11.29 14.93
CA LEU A 216 -6.72 11.24 15.31
C LEU A 216 -6.83 11.60 16.79
N ALA A 217 -7.47 12.73 17.07
CA ALA A 217 -7.58 13.28 18.41
C ALA A 217 -9.03 13.76 18.64
N PRO A 218 -9.45 13.97 19.90
CA PRO A 218 -10.77 14.43 20.19
C PRO A 218 -10.84 15.96 20.10
N GLY A 219 -12.00 16.47 19.69
CA GLY A 219 -12.26 17.89 19.60
C GLY A 219 -11.85 18.50 18.27
N ARG A 220 -12.32 19.72 18.02
CA ARG A 220 -11.88 20.52 16.87
C ARG A 220 -10.46 20.99 17.14
N SER A 221 -9.63 20.89 16.11
CA SER A 221 -8.26 21.36 16.14
C SER A 221 -8.15 22.78 15.62
N PHE A 222 -7.20 23.53 16.16
CA PHE A 222 -6.83 24.85 15.70
C PHE A 222 -5.34 25.10 15.90
N SER A 223 -4.80 26.03 15.13
CA SER A 223 -3.40 26.40 15.20
C SER A 223 -3.25 27.86 15.60
N ASN A 224 -2.49 28.09 16.67
CA ASN A 224 -2.11 29.42 17.12
C ASN A 224 -0.58 29.55 17.09
N GLY A 225 -0.06 30.20 16.04
CA GLY A 225 1.37 30.22 15.76
C GLY A 225 1.91 28.82 15.46
N ASN A 226 2.94 28.39 16.19
CA ASN A 226 3.58 27.09 15.99
C ASN A 226 2.94 25.95 16.82
N MET A 227 1.85 26.23 17.54
CA MET A 227 1.19 25.25 18.40
C MET A 227 -0.12 24.77 17.78
N HIS A 228 -0.25 23.46 17.68
CA HIS A 228 -1.47 22.78 17.27
C HIS A 228 -2.21 22.28 18.50
N VAL A 229 -3.44 22.76 18.70
CA VAL A 229 -4.22 22.57 19.92
C VAL A 229 -5.58 21.96 19.56
N HIS A 230 -6.12 21.17 20.49
CA HIS A 230 -7.44 20.55 20.38
C HIS A 230 -8.36 21.05 21.49
N ASP A 231 -9.62 21.35 21.17
CA ASP A 231 -10.65 21.62 22.18
C ASP A 231 -11.16 20.32 22.80
N LEU A 232 -10.55 19.95 23.92
CA LEU A 232 -10.81 18.71 24.63
C LEU A 232 -11.98 18.81 25.64
N LYS A 233 -12.65 19.97 25.76
CA LYS A 233 -13.70 20.18 26.77
C LYS A 233 -14.80 19.12 26.67
N ASN A 234 -15.33 18.91 25.47
CA ASN A 234 -16.43 17.96 25.24
C ASN A 234 -16.01 16.49 25.40
N TYR A 235 -14.72 16.20 25.30
CA TYR A 235 -14.17 14.85 25.47
C TYR A 235 -14.15 14.42 26.94
N TRP A 236 -13.87 15.34 27.85
CA TRP A 236 -13.86 15.05 29.29
C TRP A 236 -15.22 15.27 29.96
N ASP A 237 -16.10 16.05 29.36
CA ASP A 237 -17.44 16.34 29.87
C ASP A 237 -18.40 15.17 29.61
N LEU A 238 -18.34 14.13 30.45
CA LEU A 238 -19.21 12.95 30.41
C LEU A 238 -20.00 12.80 31.72
N PRO A 239 -21.25 12.28 31.68
CA PRO A 239 -21.98 11.88 32.89
C PRO A 239 -21.20 10.86 33.73
N GLU A 240 -21.40 10.89 35.05
CA GLU A 240 -20.65 10.09 36.02
C GLU A 240 -20.55 8.59 35.63
N GLY A 241 -19.33 8.08 35.58
CA GLY A 241 -19.03 6.65 35.37
C GLY A 241 -18.78 6.22 33.93
N LYS A 242 -18.86 7.12 32.95
CA LYS A 242 -18.49 6.85 31.55
C LYS A 242 -17.22 7.62 31.15
N SER A 243 -16.38 6.99 30.34
CA SER A 243 -15.16 7.60 29.80
C SER A 243 -15.01 7.19 28.33
N HIS A 244 -14.63 8.13 27.48
CA HIS A 244 -14.13 7.81 26.15
C HIS A 244 -12.72 7.24 26.25
N ASP A 245 -12.33 6.41 25.28
CA ASP A 245 -10.96 5.91 25.18
C ASP A 245 -10.52 5.83 23.71
N PHE A 246 -9.22 5.64 23.51
CA PHE A 246 -8.61 5.49 22.19
C PHE A 246 -8.36 4.03 21.80
N THR A 247 -9.21 3.11 22.29
CA THR A 247 -9.25 1.76 21.74
C THR A 247 -9.54 1.85 20.25
N HIS A 248 -8.73 1.19 19.44
CA HIS A 248 -8.88 1.26 18.00
C HIS A 248 -8.47 -0.04 17.30
N ILE A 249 -9.08 -0.24 16.14
CA ILE A 249 -8.81 -1.35 15.24
C ILE A 249 -8.38 -0.74 13.91
N ILE A 250 -7.19 -1.08 13.44
CA ILE A 250 -6.69 -0.69 12.13
C ILE A 250 -7.05 -1.82 11.17
N HIS A 251 -8.09 -1.63 10.36
CA HIS A 251 -8.49 -2.62 9.36
C HIS A 251 -7.52 -2.60 8.18
N SER A 252 -7.20 -1.39 7.70
CA SER A 252 -6.19 -1.21 6.66
C SER A 252 -5.51 0.15 6.77
N LEU A 253 -4.18 0.17 6.62
CA LEU A 253 -3.41 1.39 6.44
C LEU A 253 -2.33 1.16 5.38
N ARG A 254 -2.46 1.83 4.24
CA ARG A 254 -1.52 1.69 3.11
C ARG A 254 -1.19 3.05 2.47
N PHE A 255 -0.05 3.07 1.78
CA PHE A 255 0.50 4.26 1.14
C PHE A 255 0.59 4.03 -0.37
N GLY A 256 -0.26 4.71 -1.13
CA GLY A 256 -0.44 4.52 -2.57
C GLY A 256 -1.42 3.39 -2.93
N PRO A 257 -1.52 3.07 -4.23
CA PRO A 257 -2.45 2.08 -4.76
C PRO A 257 -2.10 0.65 -4.35
N GLN A 258 -3.15 -0.17 -4.28
CA GLN A 258 -3.03 -1.62 -4.19
C GLN A 258 -2.51 -2.18 -5.51
N LEU A 259 -1.56 -3.11 -5.46
CA LEU A 259 -1.14 -3.81 -6.67
C LEU A 259 -2.20 -4.78 -7.17
N PRO A 260 -2.33 -4.96 -8.50
CA PRO A 260 -3.15 -6.03 -9.06
C PRO A 260 -2.65 -7.41 -8.61
N ASP A 261 -3.58 -8.33 -8.37
CA ASP A 261 -3.28 -9.71 -7.93
C ASP A 261 -2.29 -10.43 -8.88
N THR A 262 -2.38 -10.14 -10.18
CA THR A 262 -1.48 -10.69 -11.20
C THR A 262 -0.03 -10.27 -11.02
N VAL A 263 0.23 -9.07 -10.50
CA VAL A 263 1.58 -8.57 -10.20
C VAL A 263 2.08 -9.21 -8.90
N ILE A 264 1.21 -9.34 -7.90
CA ILE A 264 1.52 -10.00 -6.61
C ILE A 264 1.94 -11.46 -6.83
N GLU A 265 1.23 -12.20 -7.68
CA GLU A 265 1.58 -13.59 -8.02
C GLU A 265 2.98 -13.70 -8.63
N ARG A 266 3.36 -12.77 -9.51
CA ARG A 266 4.68 -12.75 -10.19
C ARG A 266 5.83 -12.42 -9.26
N LEU A 267 5.58 -11.66 -8.18
CA LEU A 267 6.61 -11.23 -7.22
C LEU A 267 7.06 -12.31 -6.24
N GLY A 268 6.44 -13.49 -6.25
CA GLY A 268 6.91 -14.62 -5.44
C GLY A 268 5.84 -15.33 -4.61
N GLY A 269 4.56 -15.15 -4.93
CA GLY A 269 3.45 -15.82 -4.24
C GLY A 269 3.36 -15.49 -2.74
N LYS A 270 2.34 -16.07 -2.08
CA LYS A 270 1.98 -15.79 -0.67
C LYS A 270 2.96 -16.36 0.38
N ASN A 271 4.26 -16.38 0.11
CA ASN A 271 5.23 -16.78 1.12
C ASN A 271 5.41 -15.63 2.13
N THR A 272 5.30 -15.94 3.42
CA THR A 272 5.27 -14.97 4.54
C THR A 272 6.43 -13.98 4.59
N TRP A 273 7.55 -14.27 3.93
CA TRP A 273 8.78 -13.46 3.94
C TRP A 273 8.97 -12.59 2.69
N SER A 274 8.18 -12.77 1.63
CA SER A 274 8.30 -12.05 0.35
C SER A 274 6.99 -11.38 -0.09
N ASN A 275 5.99 -11.32 0.79
CA ASN A 275 4.75 -10.60 0.52
C ASN A 275 4.99 -9.10 0.56
N HIS A 276 5.42 -8.55 -0.58
CA HIS A 276 5.63 -7.11 -0.80
C HIS A 276 4.38 -6.22 -0.61
N HIS A 277 3.22 -6.82 -0.30
CA HIS A 277 1.92 -6.15 -0.12
C HIS A 277 1.27 -6.33 1.26
N LEU A 278 1.97 -6.92 2.23
CA LEU A 278 1.48 -6.93 3.62
C LEU A 278 1.83 -5.59 4.28
N ASN A 279 0.82 -4.84 4.67
CA ASN A 279 1.02 -3.65 5.48
C ASN A 279 1.10 -4.06 6.96
N PRO A 280 2.14 -3.67 7.70
CA PRO A 280 2.34 -4.11 9.08
C PRO A 280 1.20 -3.80 10.07
N LEU A 281 0.39 -2.76 9.81
CA LEU A 281 -0.70 -2.35 10.71
C LEU A 281 -2.07 -2.92 10.32
N ASP A 282 -2.19 -3.63 9.20
CA ASP A 282 -3.47 -4.20 8.78
C ASP A 282 -3.97 -5.25 9.78
N ASN A 283 -5.25 -5.17 10.13
CA ASN A 283 -5.94 -6.01 11.11
C ASN A 283 -5.32 -6.00 12.52
N THR A 284 -4.72 -4.88 12.92
CA THR A 284 -4.19 -4.71 14.29
C THR A 284 -5.22 -4.07 15.22
N ARG A 285 -5.14 -4.39 16.52
CA ARG A 285 -6.04 -3.86 17.55
C ARG A 285 -5.24 -3.40 18.76
N GLN A 286 -5.61 -2.26 19.32
CA GLN A 286 -5.10 -1.75 20.58
C GLN A 286 -6.28 -1.40 21.49
N ASP A 287 -6.21 -1.82 22.74
CA ASP A 287 -7.26 -1.60 23.73
C ASP A 287 -6.72 -0.82 24.93
N THR A 288 -7.49 0.15 25.39
CA THR A 288 -7.21 0.88 26.64
C THR A 288 -8.52 1.30 27.30
N LYS A 289 -8.50 1.43 28.63
CA LYS A 289 -9.59 2.03 29.40
C LYS A 289 -9.21 3.39 29.97
N ASP A 290 -7.96 3.81 29.77
CA ASP A 290 -7.48 5.11 30.22
C ASP A 290 -7.90 6.17 29.18
N PRO A 291 -8.72 7.18 29.55
CA PRO A 291 -9.03 8.29 28.66
C PRO A 291 -7.79 9.13 28.33
N ASN A 292 -6.79 9.14 29.22
CA ASN A 292 -5.58 9.93 29.05
C ASN A 292 -4.48 9.10 28.38
N PHE A 293 -4.79 8.41 27.28
CA PHE A 293 -3.85 7.50 26.63
C PHE A 293 -3.45 7.98 25.23
N ASN A 294 -2.19 7.76 24.88
CA ASN A 294 -1.63 8.16 23.59
C ASN A 294 -0.95 6.97 22.91
N TYR A 295 -1.34 6.73 21.66
CA TYR A 295 -0.72 5.77 20.77
C TYR A 295 0.07 6.50 19.69
N MET A 296 1.33 6.10 19.52
CA MET A 296 2.26 6.67 18.56
C MET A 296 2.77 5.57 17.63
N TYR A 297 2.56 5.75 16.34
CA TYR A 297 3.09 4.89 15.29
C TYR A 297 4.14 5.67 14.50
N PHE A 298 5.37 5.20 14.51
CA PHE A 298 6.45 5.75 13.69
C PHE A 298 6.60 4.90 12.44
N VAL A 299 6.13 5.44 11.32
CA VAL A 299 6.06 4.78 10.02
C VAL A 299 7.25 5.20 9.18
N LYS A 300 8.02 4.22 8.68
CA LYS A 300 9.10 4.45 7.70
C LYS A 300 8.66 3.92 6.35
N ILE A 301 8.39 4.84 5.42
CA ILE A 301 7.84 4.56 4.10
C ILE A 301 8.99 4.39 3.09
N VAL A 302 8.93 3.34 2.28
CA VAL A 302 9.86 3.04 1.19
C VAL A 302 9.09 3.12 -0.12
N PRO A 303 9.37 4.10 -1.00
CA PRO A 303 8.79 4.16 -2.33
C PRO A 303 9.16 2.94 -3.16
N THR A 304 8.18 2.39 -3.90
CA THR A 304 8.36 1.21 -4.74
C THR A 304 7.69 1.37 -6.10
N SER A 305 8.46 1.16 -7.18
CA SER A 305 7.92 1.12 -8.55
C SER A 305 7.77 -0.30 -9.02
N TYR A 306 6.74 -0.55 -9.81
CA TYR A 306 6.58 -1.76 -10.60
C TYR A 306 6.60 -1.40 -12.08
N LEU A 307 7.59 -1.92 -12.79
CA LEU A 307 7.80 -1.67 -14.21
C LEU A 307 7.46 -2.94 -15.00
N PRO A 308 6.40 -2.93 -15.84
CA PRO A 308 6.00 -4.10 -16.60
C PRO A 308 7.01 -4.46 -17.69
N LEU A 309 6.92 -5.69 -18.21
CA LEU A 309 7.81 -6.17 -19.25
C LEU A 309 7.80 -5.25 -20.48
N GLY A 310 9.00 -4.81 -20.91
CA GLY A 310 9.14 -3.90 -22.04
C GLY A 310 8.78 -2.45 -21.74
N TRP A 311 8.69 -2.08 -20.45
CA TRP A 311 8.56 -0.69 -20.04
C TRP A 311 9.72 0.16 -20.60
N GLU A 312 9.35 1.22 -21.30
CA GLU A 312 10.25 2.28 -21.73
C GLU A 312 9.80 3.59 -21.11
N LYS A 313 10.76 4.43 -20.72
CA LYS A 313 10.48 5.74 -20.13
C LYS A 313 9.81 6.64 -21.16
N ARG A 314 8.47 6.68 -21.16
CA ARG A 314 7.71 7.62 -21.99
C ARG A 314 7.70 8.99 -21.33
N LYS A 315 7.71 10.06 -22.14
CA LYS A 315 7.48 11.41 -21.61
C LYS A 315 6.08 11.46 -20.98
N PRO A 316 5.90 12.06 -19.80
CA PRO A 316 4.60 12.13 -19.15
C PRO A 316 3.59 12.81 -20.10
N SER A 317 2.52 12.10 -20.43
CA SER A 317 1.40 12.67 -21.18
C SER A 317 0.54 13.45 -20.19
N THR A 318 0.56 14.78 -20.27
CA THR A 318 -0.33 15.65 -19.50
C THR A 318 -1.76 15.51 -20.04
N THR A 319 -2.48 14.50 -19.58
CA THR A 319 -3.94 14.45 -19.71
C THR A 319 -4.55 14.86 -18.38
N ASN A 320 -5.13 16.05 -18.35
CA ASN A 320 -5.92 16.54 -17.23
C ASN A 320 -7.16 15.63 -17.06
N GLY A 321 -7.26 14.96 -15.92
CA GLY A 321 -8.50 14.33 -15.47
C GLY A 321 -8.39 12.83 -15.25
N GLY A 322 -8.33 12.42 -13.98
CA GLY A 322 -8.56 11.05 -13.57
C GLY A 322 -7.73 10.62 -12.37
N VAL A 323 -8.40 10.42 -11.23
CA VAL A 323 -7.87 9.80 -10.01
C VAL A 323 -7.63 8.31 -10.28
N THR A 324 -6.55 8.00 -11.00
CA THR A 324 -6.02 6.63 -11.12
C THR A 324 -4.52 6.71 -11.25
N THR A 325 -3.82 6.19 -10.24
CA THR A 325 -2.35 6.07 -10.08
C THR A 325 -1.70 5.07 -11.05
N PHE A 326 -2.13 5.06 -12.31
CA PHE A 326 -1.44 4.41 -13.42
C PHE A 326 -0.79 5.51 -14.24
N TYR A 327 0.54 5.58 -14.22
CA TYR A 327 1.24 6.53 -15.07
C TYR A 327 1.03 6.14 -16.53
N SER A 328 1.04 7.13 -17.43
CA SER A 328 0.82 6.92 -18.88
C SER A 328 1.82 5.94 -19.54
N ASP A 329 2.89 5.60 -18.83
CA ASP A 329 3.91 4.64 -19.23
C ASP A 329 3.64 3.21 -18.74
N GLY A 330 2.55 2.98 -17.99
CA GLY A 330 2.19 1.68 -17.42
C GLY A 330 2.95 1.32 -16.15
N SER A 331 3.75 2.22 -15.58
CA SER A 331 4.37 2.02 -14.27
C SER A 331 3.34 2.21 -13.16
N ILE A 332 3.52 1.43 -12.09
CA ILE A 332 2.72 1.55 -10.86
C ILE A 332 3.66 1.99 -9.75
N GLU A 333 3.39 3.16 -9.18
CA GLU A 333 4.08 3.66 -8.00
C GLU A 333 3.23 3.31 -6.77
N THR A 334 3.81 2.63 -5.81
CA THR A 334 3.21 2.28 -4.54
C THR A 334 4.27 2.37 -3.45
N HIS A 335 3.91 2.19 -2.19
CA HIS A 335 4.87 2.30 -1.10
C HIS A 335 4.72 1.12 -0.15
N GLN A 336 5.86 0.63 0.31
CA GLN A 336 5.94 -0.31 1.41
C GLN A 336 6.31 0.46 2.67
N TYR A 337 6.01 -0.06 3.85
CA TYR A 337 6.45 0.59 5.07
C TYR A 337 6.79 -0.39 6.17
N SER A 338 7.58 0.08 7.11
CA SER A 338 7.78 -0.54 8.42
C SER A 338 7.24 0.38 9.50
N VAL A 339 6.86 -0.19 10.63
CA VAL A 339 6.28 0.56 11.74
C VAL A 339 6.93 0.17 13.05
N THR A 340 7.12 1.14 13.92
CA THR A 340 7.34 0.91 15.35
C THR A 340 6.22 1.59 16.12
N SER A 341 5.68 0.90 17.13
CA SER A 341 4.60 1.41 17.96
C SER A 341 5.11 1.74 19.35
N HIS A 342 4.60 2.85 19.89
CA HIS A 342 4.83 3.27 21.25
C HIS A 342 3.49 3.71 21.84
N LYS A 343 3.24 3.43 23.11
CA LYS A 343 2.01 3.81 23.79
C LYS A 343 2.32 4.24 25.20
N ARG A 344 1.59 5.22 25.74
CA ARG A 344 1.80 5.70 27.10
C ARG A 344 0.56 6.36 27.66
N SER A 345 0.45 6.36 29.00
CA SER A 345 -0.49 7.23 29.70
C SER A 345 0.09 8.65 29.81
N LEU A 346 -0.76 9.65 29.60
CA LEU A 346 -0.45 11.07 29.73
C LEU A 346 -0.43 11.52 31.20
N MET A 347 -0.98 10.70 32.11
CA MET A 347 -0.84 10.91 33.56
C MET A 347 0.56 10.56 34.07
N GLY A 348 1.45 10.09 33.19
CA GLY A 348 2.80 9.64 33.50
C GLY A 348 2.81 8.29 34.22
N GLY A 349 3.92 7.96 34.85
CA GLY A 349 4.11 6.68 35.55
C GLY A 349 5.23 5.85 34.94
N ASP A 350 5.37 4.62 35.43
CA ASP A 350 6.33 3.63 34.97
C ASP A 350 5.66 2.51 34.15
N ASP A 351 6.44 1.85 33.28
CA ASP A 351 5.99 0.67 32.54
C ASP A 351 6.20 -0.62 33.35
N ALA A 352 6.08 -0.56 34.69
CA ALA A 352 6.27 -1.72 35.55
C ALA A 352 5.31 -2.88 35.18
N LYS A 353 4.10 -2.57 34.71
CA LYS A 353 3.12 -3.55 34.23
C LYS A 353 3.55 -4.27 32.94
N GLU A 354 4.42 -3.66 32.15
CA GLU A 354 4.99 -4.25 30.93
C GLU A 354 6.40 -4.82 31.18
N GLY A 355 6.84 -4.89 32.44
CA GLY A 355 8.15 -5.44 32.81
C GLY A 355 9.31 -4.45 32.71
N HIS A 356 9.02 -3.15 32.54
CA HIS A 356 10.01 -2.09 32.35
C HIS A 356 9.85 -0.94 33.37
N PRO A 357 10.07 -1.19 34.67
CA PRO A 357 9.91 -0.17 35.73
C PRO A 357 10.87 1.03 35.56
N GLU A 358 11.96 0.88 34.80
CA GLU A 358 12.91 1.94 34.51
C GLU A 358 12.39 3.00 33.52
N ARG A 359 11.33 2.71 32.76
CA ARG A 359 10.77 3.62 31.76
C ARG A 359 9.79 4.57 32.43
N LEU A 360 10.20 5.81 32.63
CA LEU A 360 9.37 6.87 33.19
C LEU A 360 8.78 7.74 32.08
N HIS A 361 7.46 7.90 32.07
CA HIS A 361 6.75 8.71 31.08
C HIS A 361 6.49 10.13 31.58
N ALA A 362 6.66 11.12 30.70
CA ALA A 362 6.36 12.51 30.98
C ALA A 362 4.85 12.75 31.10
N ARG A 363 4.46 13.65 32.01
CA ARG A 363 3.08 14.12 32.18
C ARG A 363 2.74 15.24 31.21
N ASN A 364 2.57 14.90 29.94
CA ASN A 364 2.26 15.87 28.88
C ASN A 364 1.65 15.19 27.65
N GLY A 365 1.02 15.98 26.79
CA GLY A 365 0.50 15.56 25.48
C GLY A 365 -1.02 15.56 25.42
N ILE A 366 -1.54 15.16 24.27
CA ILE A 366 -2.96 15.07 23.96
C ILE A 366 -3.32 13.59 23.78
N PRO A 367 -4.48 13.13 24.27
CA PRO A 367 -4.91 11.75 24.05
C PRO A 367 -5.27 11.58 22.57
N GLY A 368 -4.91 10.45 21.99
CA GLY A 368 -5.08 10.27 20.55
C GLY A 368 -4.24 9.16 19.95
N VAL A 369 -4.39 8.99 18.65
CA VAL A 369 -3.61 8.08 17.81
C VAL A 369 -2.82 8.89 16.79
N PHE A 370 -1.50 8.85 16.90
CA PHE A 370 -0.57 9.66 16.11
C PHE A 370 0.24 8.77 15.18
N PHE A 371 0.28 9.12 13.90
CA PHE A 371 1.10 8.47 12.89
C PHE A 371 2.14 9.47 12.40
N SER A 372 3.38 9.30 12.84
CA SER A 372 4.51 10.08 12.33
C SER A 372 5.18 9.30 11.22
N TYR A 373 5.18 9.82 10.00
CA TYR A 373 5.72 9.14 8.84
C TYR A 373 6.95 9.87 8.27
N ASP A 374 7.92 9.07 7.87
CA ASP A 374 9.16 9.52 7.26
C ASP A 374 9.44 8.68 6.01
N ILE A 375 9.92 9.33 4.96
CA ILE A 375 10.04 8.74 3.62
C ILE A 375 11.52 8.47 3.34
N SER A 376 11.81 7.22 3.01
CA SER A 376 13.16 6.77 2.67
C SER A 376 13.66 7.47 1.40
N PRO A 377 14.91 7.95 1.39
CA PRO A 377 15.55 8.45 0.17
C PRO A 377 15.88 7.33 -0.84
N MET A 378 15.70 6.07 -0.45
CA MET A 378 15.91 4.88 -1.27
C MET A 378 14.56 4.37 -1.78
N LYS A 379 14.51 4.08 -3.08
CA LYS A 379 13.34 3.57 -3.80
C LYS A 379 13.67 2.19 -4.40
N VAL A 380 12.74 1.26 -4.29
CA VAL A 380 12.87 -0.08 -4.88
C VAL A 380 12.15 -0.12 -6.21
N ILE A 381 12.86 -0.46 -7.28
CA ILE A 381 12.29 -0.65 -8.61
C ILE A 381 12.20 -2.15 -8.87
N ASN A 382 10.98 -2.66 -8.97
CA ASN A 382 10.68 -4.03 -9.37
C ASN A 382 10.48 -4.06 -10.89
N ARG A 383 11.53 -4.44 -11.63
CA ARG A 383 11.49 -4.50 -13.09
C ARG A 383 11.18 -5.91 -13.56
N GLU A 384 10.13 -6.06 -14.37
CA GLU A 384 9.87 -7.31 -15.08
C GLU A 384 10.82 -7.45 -16.27
N GLU A 385 11.61 -8.52 -16.26
CA GLU A 385 12.51 -8.89 -17.36
C GLU A 385 12.31 -10.35 -17.75
N ARG A 386 12.74 -10.71 -18.96
CA ARG A 386 12.81 -12.11 -19.35
C ARG A 386 14.03 -12.75 -18.71
N ALA A 387 13.86 -13.95 -18.15
CA ALA A 387 14.95 -14.68 -17.51
C ALA A 387 16.15 -14.92 -18.45
N LYS A 388 15.90 -15.03 -19.77
CA LYS A 388 16.92 -15.17 -20.80
C LYS A 388 16.73 -14.20 -21.94
N THR A 389 17.86 -13.74 -22.49
CA THR A 389 17.89 -13.01 -23.76
C THR A 389 17.66 -13.96 -24.93
N PHE A 390 17.26 -13.43 -26.09
CA PHE A 390 17.08 -14.24 -27.30
C PHE A 390 18.36 -14.97 -27.73
N LEU A 391 19.53 -14.31 -27.59
CA LEU A 391 20.82 -14.96 -27.88
C LEU A 391 21.16 -16.05 -26.87
N GLY A 392 20.78 -15.88 -25.59
CA GLY A 392 20.89 -16.92 -24.57
C GLY A 392 20.03 -18.14 -24.88
N PHE A 393 18.81 -17.94 -25.37
CA PHE A 393 17.94 -19.02 -25.82
C PHE A 393 18.55 -19.77 -27.02
N LEU A 394 19.03 -19.04 -28.03
CA LEU A 394 19.61 -19.64 -29.23
C LEU A 394 20.89 -20.44 -28.92
N SER A 395 21.76 -19.89 -28.06
CA SER A 395 22.95 -20.61 -27.61
C SER A 395 22.58 -21.86 -26.79
N GLY A 396 21.54 -21.78 -25.95
CA GLY A 396 20.95 -22.92 -25.25
C GLY A 396 20.47 -24.02 -26.18
N LEU A 397 19.72 -23.68 -27.24
CA LEU A 397 19.29 -24.66 -28.26
C LEU A 397 20.46 -25.34 -28.97
N CYS A 398 21.47 -24.56 -29.38
CA CYS A 398 22.68 -25.13 -30.01
C CYS A 398 23.41 -26.09 -29.06
N ALA A 399 23.51 -25.73 -27.77
CA ALA A 399 24.12 -26.58 -26.75
C ALA A 399 23.32 -27.88 -26.52
N ILE A 400 21.98 -27.81 -26.49
CA ILE A 400 21.11 -28.98 -26.36
C ILE A 400 21.29 -29.94 -27.53
N VAL A 401 21.25 -29.43 -28.76
CA VAL A 401 21.41 -30.26 -29.97
C VAL A 401 22.81 -30.86 -30.04
N GLY A 402 23.84 -30.03 -29.89
CA GLY A 402 25.24 -30.49 -29.95
C GLY A 402 25.61 -31.45 -28.82
N GLY A 403 25.17 -31.15 -27.59
CA GLY A 403 25.39 -31.98 -26.41
C GLY A 403 24.70 -33.34 -26.53
N THR A 404 23.41 -33.35 -26.92
CA THR A 404 22.67 -34.61 -27.05
C THR A 404 23.24 -35.49 -28.16
N LEU A 405 23.62 -34.92 -29.31
CA LEU A 405 24.24 -35.68 -30.41
C LEU A 405 25.61 -36.25 -30.02
N THR A 406 26.41 -35.51 -29.24
CA THR A 406 27.72 -35.97 -28.77
C THR A 406 27.57 -37.16 -27.82
N VAL A 407 26.63 -37.08 -26.87
CA VAL A 407 26.33 -38.18 -25.93
C VAL A 407 25.73 -39.37 -26.68
N ALA A 408 24.80 -39.15 -27.62
CA ALA A 408 24.21 -40.19 -28.43
C ALA A 408 25.26 -40.94 -29.26
N ALA A 409 26.22 -40.24 -29.86
CA ALA A 409 27.32 -40.83 -30.62
C ALA A 409 28.25 -41.66 -29.72
N ALA A 410 28.53 -41.21 -28.50
CA ALA A 410 29.32 -41.97 -27.53
C ALA A 410 28.59 -43.27 -27.10
N VAL A 411 27.28 -43.18 -26.85
CA VAL A 411 26.45 -44.34 -26.49
C VAL A 411 26.35 -45.32 -27.65
N ASP A 412 26.10 -44.86 -28.88
CA ASP A 412 26.01 -45.73 -30.06
C ASP A 412 27.33 -46.46 -30.34
N ARG A 413 28.47 -45.77 -30.24
CA ARG A 413 29.80 -46.40 -30.34
C ARG A 413 30.01 -47.47 -29.27
N GLY A 414 29.68 -47.15 -28.01
CA GLY A 414 29.79 -48.10 -26.90
C GLY A 414 28.91 -49.34 -27.08
N LEU A 415 27.67 -49.16 -27.55
CA LEU A 415 26.75 -50.27 -27.85
C LEU A 415 27.24 -51.11 -29.03
N PHE A 416 27.76 -50.49 -30.09
CA PHE A 416 28.27 -51.18 -31.27
C PHE A 416 29.54 -52.01 -30.96
N GLU A 417 30.51 -51.42 -30.27
CA GLU A 417 31.73 -52.12 -29.84
C GLU A 417 31.42 -53.23 -28.82
N GLY A 418 30.50 -52.97 -27.89
CA GLY A 418 30.03 -53.96 -26.93
C GLY A 418 29.37 -55.16 -27.62
N ALA A 419 28.46 -54.92 -28.57
CA ALA A 419 27.78 -55.98 -29.31
C ALA A 419 28.73 -56.80 -30.20
N THR A 420 29.70 -56.16 -30.85
CA THR A 420 30.72 -56.86 -31.65
C THR A 420 31.68 -57.67 -30.78
N ARG A 421 32.09 -57.17 -29.60
CA ARG A 421 32.91 -57.93 -28.65
C ARG A 421 32.16 -59.13 -28.08
N LEU A 422 30.87 -58.98 -27.74
CA LEU A 422 30.04 -60.08 -27.22
C LEU A 422 29.83 -61.18 -28.28
N LYS A 423 29.63 -60.80 -29.55
CA LYS A 423 29.58 -61.76 -30.66
C LYS A 423 30.89 -62.53 -30.82
N LYS A 424 32.04 -61.85 -30.71
CA LYS A 424 33.38 -62.49 -30.77
C LYS A 424 33.65 -63.44 -29.59
N LEU A 425 33.12 -63.15 -28.41
CA LEU A 425 33.23 -64.04 -27.25
C LEU A 425 32.35 -65.28 -27.43
N ARG A 426 31.08 -65.11 -27.83
CA ARG A 426 30.17 -66.22 -28.11
C ARG A 426 30.63 -67.13 -29.26
N SER A 427 31.34 -66.60 -30.25
CA SER A 427 31.89 -67.40 -31.36
C SER A 427 33.18 -68.15 -31.00
N LYS A 428 33.75 -67.92 -29.80
CA LYS A 428 34.90 -68.68 -29.28
C LYS A 428 34.48 -69.82 -28.35
N ASP A 429 33.24 -69.78 -27.85
CA ASP A 429 32.65 -70.81 -26.97
C ASP A 429 31.84 -71.86 -27.76
N GLN A 430 31.75 -71.75 -29.08
CA GLN A 430 31.28 -72.79 -30.04
C GLN A 430 32.48 -73.28 -30.84
#